data_AF-A0A174SZA3-F1
#
_entry.id   AF-A0A174SZA3-F1
#
_cell.length_a   1.000
_cell.length_b   1.000
_cell.length_c   1.000
_cell.angle_alpha   90.00
_cell.angle_beta   90.00
_cell.angle_gamma   90.00
#
_symmetry.space_group_name_H-M   'P 1'
#
loop_
_entity.id
_entity.type
_entity.pdbx_description
1 polymer ?
#
loop_
_entity_poly.entity_id
_entity_poly.type
_entity_poly.pdbx_seq_one_letter_code
_entity_poly.pdbx_strand_id
1 'polypeptide(L)'
;MDEILHTPREESSAIRPPLAQLRDRWEAGTAALAQRVEPLRRRLDAATAGGRRLINPLHFLAAAVVIGVAAVVGTVYTPSYVVEVDGVALGTVTSPSVFEDVVDRVESRATDILGYDYTMDGAVTYAPALTERESITPVADFETYLFDQIGEVMKSYVLTVNGQFIGAAQDRETLNGVLEQVKAAYVDENTVSAEFTSGVYITHEYTPSDVNQDPAAMLATLTANTNGQTTYEVQKGDTFMQIAFDNDMSMSELEALNPDVDINRIYIGQLLNVKEEIPFLSVKTVDNVTYTESIECPVVEVQDDSMYQGESKVLDAGVPGEQIVNADIAYLNGVEQERTVLSTQVTREATNKVIAVGTKVRPSWLPNGYFIWPVYGRITSYFGYRSIFGSYSYHGGIDIATSYGTNIAAADGGTVVFAGRATGSMWSYGNLVIVDHGNGKQTYYGHCSSVLVSAGDKVYQGQPIAKVGSTGRSTGNHCHFEVKINGTSVNPLSYLS
;
A
#
# COMPACT_ATOMS: atom_id res chain seq x y z
N MET A 1 -4.47 60.56 -17.34
CA MET A 1 -4.10 60.79 -15.93
C MET A 1 -2.97 59.83 -15.63
N ASP A 2 -1.93 59.86 -16.45
CA ASP A 2 -0.84 60.87 -16.46
C ASP A 2 0.19 60.36 -15.45
N GLU A 3 1.20 59.61 -15.88
CA GLU A 3 2.48 60.10 -16.47
C GLU A 3 3.43 60.62 -15.37
N ILE A 4 4.75 60.42 -15.60
CA ILE A 4 5.93 60.74 -14.76
C ILE A 4 6.43 59.50 -13.98
N LEU A 5 7.54 58.81 -14.27
CA LEU A 5 8.70 59.04 -15.15
C LEU A 5 9.31 57.71 -15.60
N HIS A 6 9.58 57.60 -16.90
CA HIS A 6 10.56 56.70 -17.51
C HIS A 6 11.96 57.27 -17.31
N THR A 7 12.92 56.44 -16.89
CA THR A 7 14.24 56.36 -17.53
C THR A 7 14.82 54.97 -17.38
N PRO A 8 15.52 54.43 -18.40
CA PRO A 8 16.06 53.08 -18.41
C PRO A 8 17.42 53.01 -17.72
N ARG A 9 17.73 51.80 -17.27
CA ARG A 9 19.03 51.36 -16.73
C ARG A 9 20.15 51.62 -17.74
N GLU A 10 20.97 52.63 -17.49
CA GLU A 10 22.24 52.84 -18.19
C GLU A 10 23.24 51.74 -17.77
N GLU A 11 23.78 51.04 -18.77
CA GLU A 11 25.01 50.27 -18.67
C GLU A 11 26.17 51.22 -18.34
N SER A 12 26.59 51.26 -17.08
CA SER A 12 27.88 51.83 -16.72
C SER A 12 28.98 50.82 -16.99
N SER A 13 29.53 50.93 -18.19
CA SER A 13 30.88 50.47 -18.53
C SER A 13 31.90 51.20 -17.64
N ALA A 14 32.32 50.57 -16.54
CA ALA A 14 33.54 50.93 -15.81
C ALA A 14 34.64 49.89 -16.10
N ILE A 15 35.22 50.02 -17.30
CA ILE A 15 36.66 49.99 -17.58
C ILE A 15 37.47 49.01 -16.71
N ARG A 16 37.57 47.76 -17.16
CA ARG A 16 38.76 46.93 -16.86
C ARG A 16 39.97 47.61 -17.49
N PRO A 17 41.07 47.89 -16.77
CA PRO A 17 42.25 48.45 -17.42
C PRO A 17 42.80 47.40 -18.40
N PRO A 18 43.19 47.80 -19.63
CA PRO A 18 43.80 46.87 -20.56
C PRO A 18 45.13 46.39 -19.99
N LEU A 19 45.48 45.12 -20.21
CA LEU A 19 46.75 44.50 -19.81
C LEU A 19 48.01 45.30 -20.23
N ALA A 20 47.89 46.28 -21.12
CA ALA A 20 48.92 47.25 -21.47
C ALA A 20 49.22 48.30 -20.36
N GLN A 21 48.23 48.76 -19.58
CA GLN A 21 48.43 49.79 -18.55
C GLN A 21 49.10 49.28 -17.27
N LEU A 22 49.01 47.98 -16.97
CA LEU A 22 49.77 47.35 -15.90
C LEU A 22 51.25 47.18 -16.27
N ARG A 23 51.55 46.99 -17.57
CA ARG A 23 52.92 46.86 -18.07
C ARG A 23 53.64 48.21 -18.14
N ASP A 24 52.97 49.28 -18.57
CA ASP A 24 53.55 50.63 -18.58
C ASP A 24 53.81 51.18 -17.17
N ARG A 25 53.00 50.84 -16.17
CA ARG A 25 53.26 51.22 -14.76
C ARG A 25 54.42 50.42 -14.12
N TRP A 26 54.65 49.19 -14.58
CA TRP A 26 55.80 48.38 -14.17
C TRP A 26 57.10 48.82 -14.89
N GLU A 27 57.03 49.18 -16.16
CA GLU A 27 58.17 49.71 -16.93
C GLU A 27 58.54 51.15 -16.48
N ALA A 28 57.56 51.99 -16.12
CA ALA A 28 57.81 53.32 -15.53
C ALA A 28 58.39 53.26 -14.11
N GLY A 29 57.95 52.30 -13.29
CA GLY A 29 58.50 52.04 -11.95
C GLY A 29 59.93 51.48 -11.99
N THR A 30 60.24 50.63 -12.95
CA THR A 30 61.60 50.08 -13.14
C THR A 30 62.56 51.09 -13.77
N ALA A 31 62.11 51.97 -14.66
CA ALA A 31 62.90 53.09 -15.19
C ALA A 31 63.18 54.18 -14.13
N ALA A 32 62.22 54.48 -13.25
CA ALA A 32 62.41 55.41 -12.12
C ALA A 32 63.36 54.86 -11.05
N LEU A 33 63.41 53.53 -10.86
CA LEU A 33 64.40 52.87 -10.01
C LEU A 33 65.79 52.87 -10.67
N ALA A 34 65.87 52.61 -11.98
CA ALA A 34 67.14 52.60 -12.72
C ALA A 34 67.85 53.98 -12.71
N GLN A 35 67.11 55.08 -12.88
CA GLN A 35 67.69 56.44 -12.81
C GLN A 35 68.10 56.86 -11.39
N ARG A 36 67.49 56.29 -10.33
CA ARG A 36 67.91 56.49 -8.94
C ARG A 36 69.13 55.67 -8.52
N VAL A 37 69.45 54.61 -9.27
CA VAL A 37 70.58 53.69 -8.99
C VAL A 37 71.81 54.02 -9.85
N GLU A 38 71.68 54.79 -10.93
CA GLU A 38 72.79 55.24 -11.79
C GLU A 38 73.96 55.96 -11.04
N PRO A 39 73.72 56.84 -10.04
CA PRO A 39 74.81 57.40 -9.23
C PRO A 39 75.42 56.39 -8.24
N LEU A 40 74.66 55.37 -7.85
CA LEU A 40 75.12 54.26 -7.01
C LEU A 40 75.99 53.27 -7.81
N ARG A 41 75.62 53.02 -9.07
CA ARG A 41 76.35 52.12 -10.00
C ARG A 41 77.72 52.70 -10.36
N ARG A 42 77.80 54.00 -10.67
CA ARG A 42 79.09 54.69 -10.89
C ARG A 42 79.97 54.77 -9.63
N ARG A 43 79.36 54.79 -8.43
CA ARG A 43 80.10 54.70 -7.15
C ARG A 43 80.54 53.27 -6.80
N LEU A 44 79.80 52.26 -7.25
CA LEU A 44 80.16 50.84 -7.12
C LEU A 44 81.27 50.45 -8.09
N ASP A 45 81.23 50.92 -9.35
CA ASP A 45 82.28 50.66 -10.36
C ASP A 45 83.58 51.42 -10.07
N ALA A 46 83.51 52.61 -9.44
CA ALA A 46 84.69 53.30 -8.91
C ALA A 46 85.22 52.67 -7.59
N ALA A 47 84.41 51.86 -6.90
CA ALA A 47 84.80 51.17 -5.66
C ALA A 47 85.38 49.77 -5.87
N THR A 48 85.36 49.24 -7.10
CA THR A 48 85.87 47.90 -7.47
C THR A 48 87.16 47.94 -8.30
N ALA A 49 87.64 49.11 -8.70
CA ALA A 49 88.99 49.29 -9.23
C ALA A 49 90.03 49.26 -8.10
N GLY A 50 90.42 48.05 -7.69
CA GLY A 50 91.62 47.81 -6.86
C GLY A 50 91.35 47.17 -5.51
N GLY A 51 91.85 45.94 -5.35
CA GLY A 51 92.10 45.29 -4.06
C GLY A 51 90.90 44.57 -3.45
N ARG A 52 91.07 43.28 -3.15
CA ARG A 52 90.12 42.43 -2.40
C ARG A 52 89.56 43.16 -1.18
N ARG A 53 88.30 43.62 -1.26
CA ARG A 53 87.54 44.05 -0.09
C ARG A 53 86.92 42.82 0.55
N LEU A 54 87.55 42.33 1.61
CA LEU A 54 86.89 41.47 2.58
C LEU A 54 85.68 42.25 3.11
N ILE A 55 84.46 41.79 2.82
CA ILE A 55 83.28 42.23 3.58
C ILE A 55 83.64 41.97 5.04
N ASN A 56 83.62 43.00 5.89
CA ASN A 56 83.90 42.83 7.30
C ASN A 56 83.02 41.65 7.80
N PRO A 57 83.61 40.57 8.32
CA PRO A 57 82.84 39.37 8.67
C PRO A 57 81.67 39.69 9.59
N LEU A 58 81.77 40.76 10.41
CA LEU A 58 80.67 41.29 11.24
C LEU A 58 79.47 41.83 10.43
N HIS A 59 79.69 42.55 9.32
CA HIS A 59 78.60 43.05 8.48
C HIS A 59 77.96 41.94 7.64
N PHE A 60 78.77 40.98 7.17
CA PHE A 60 78.26 39.78 6.50
C PHE A 60 77.43 38.93 7.47
N LEU A 61 77.91 38.70 8.70
CA LEU A 61 77.17 37.99 9.74
C LEU A 61 75.89 38.73 10.11
N ALA A 62 75.94 40.06 10.28
CA ALA A 62 74.75 40.85 10.57
C ALA A 62 73.70 40.75 9.46
N ALA A 63 74.11 40.85 8.19
CA ALA A 63 73.19 40.69 7.06
C ALA A 63 72.66 39.25 6.94
N ALA A 64 73.50 38.23 7.15
CA ALA A 64 73.10 36.82 7.11
C ALA A 64 72.15 36.45 8.26
N VAL A 65 72.34 37.02 9.46
CA VAL A 65 71.42 36.88 10.59
C VAL A 65 70.09 37.57 10.28
N VAL A 66 70.10 38.78 9.73
CA VAL A 66 68.87 39.47 9.34
C VAL A 66 68.12 38.70 8.26
N ILE A 67 68.80 38.18 7.24
CA ILE A 67 68.19 37.36 6.18
C ILE A 67 67.70 36.03 6.73
N GLY A 68 68.46 35.38 7.63
CA GLY A 68 68.08 34.14 8.29
C GLY A 68 66.86 34.31 9.18
N VAL A 69 66.80 35.38 9.98
CA VAL A 69 65.63 35.74 10.78
C VAL A 69 64.44 36.08 9.89
N ALA A 70 64.63 36.88 8.84
CA ALA A 70 63.57 37.21 7.90
C ALA A 70 63.06 35.98 7.14
N ALA A 71 63.93 35.03 6.80
CA ALA A 71 63.56 33.76 6.18
C ALA A 71 62.79 32.86 7.15
N VAL A 72 63.27 32.70 8.39
CA VAL A 72 62.58 31.91 9.43
C VAL A 72 61.21 32.52 9.76
N VAL A 73 61.15 33.83 10.00
CA VAL A 73 59.90 34.57 10.22
C VAL A 73 58.98 34.45 9.01
N GLY A 74 59.53 34.58 7.80
CA GLY A 74 58.79 34.41 6.55
C GLY A 74 58.33 32.97 6.28
N THR A 75 58.88 31.94 6.93
CA THR A 75 58.47 30.53 6.81
C THR A 75 57.55 30.05 7.94
N VAL A 76 57.61 30.67 9.13
CA VAL A 76 56.76 30.31 10.28
C VAL A 76 55.51 31.19 10.33
N TYR A 77 55.64 32.47 10.01
CA TYR A 77 54.56 33.45 10.12
C TYR A 77 54.06 33.95 8.77
N THR A 78 52.80 34.37 8.73
CA THR A 78 52.16 35.04 7.58
C THR A 78 51.54 36.36 8.03
N PRO A 79 51.58 37.43 7.20
CA PRO A 79 50.71 38.58 7.39
C PRO A 79 49.26 38.13 7.45
N SER A 80 48.52 38.65 8.43
CA SER A 80 47.15 38.28 8.74
C SER A 80 46.40 39.50 9.27
N TYR A 81 45.10 39.32 9.50
CA TYR A 81 44.22 40.30 10.14
C TYR A 81 43.51 39.62 11.31
N VAL A 82 43.59 40.21 12.50
CA VAL A 82 42.72 39.85 13.62
C VAL A 82 41.33 40.38 13.29
N VAL A 83 40.35 39.48 13.30
CA VAL A 83 38.93 39.80 13.11
C VAL A 83 38.32 40.09 14.47
N GLU A 84 37.71 41.25 14.62
CA GLU A 84 36.94 41.63 15.80
C GLU A 84 35.50 41.93 15.39
N VAL A 85 34.53 41.43 16.17
CA VAL A 85 33.11 41.77 16.04
C VAL A 85 32.68 42.43 17.34
N ASP A 86 32.18 43.66 17.24
CA ASP A 86 31.81 44.50 18.40
C ASP A 86 32.93 44.61 19.46
N GLY A 87 34.19 44.61 19.00
CA GLY A 87 35.38 44.71 19.85
C GLY A 87 35.82 43.39 20.50
N VAL A 88 35.21 42.25 20.17
CA VAL A 88 35.63 40.92 20.62
C VAL A 88 36.45 40.24 19.52
N ALA A 89 37.72 39.92 19.82
CA ALA A 89 38.60 39.22 18.89
C ALA A 89 38.17 37.76 18.69
N LEU A 90 37.82 37.40 17.45
CA LEU A 90 37.31 36.08 17.08
C LEU A 90 38.39 35.13 16.58
N GLY A 91 39.39 35.67 15.87
CA GLY A 91 40.40 34.86 15.22
C GLY A 91 41.23 35.64 14.22
N THR A 92 41.99 34.95 13.38
CA THR A 92 42.81 35.58 12.36
C THR A 92 42.58 35.00 10.98
N VAL A 93 42.57 35.87 9.97
CA VAL A 93 42.41 35.54 8.55
C VAL A 93 43.57 36.08 7.71
N THR A 94 43.83 35.50 6.55
CA THR A 94 44.89 35.96 5.63
C THR A 94 44.50 37.24 4.86
N SER A 95 43.21 37.49 4.66
CA SER A 95 42.67 38.74 4.12
C SER A 95 41.25 39.00 4.64
N PRO A 96 40.80 40.27 4.74
CA PRO A 96 39.44 40.61 5.19
C PRO A 96 38.34 39.87 4.43
N SER A 97 38.50 39.74 3.11
CA SER A 97 37.54 39.04 2.23
C SER A 97 37.24 37.61 2.66
N VAL A 98 38.17 36.91 3.33
CA VAL A 98 37.94 35.53 3.80
C VAL A 98 36.85 35.49 4.87
N PHE A 99 36.82 36.50 5.76
CA PHE A 99 35.77 36.60 6.78
C PHE A 99 34.48 37.20 6.20
N GLU A 100 34.57 38.14 5.26
CA GLU A 100 33.40 38.66 4.53
C GLU A 100 32.66 37.53 3.81
N ASP A 101 33.38 36.66 3.09
CA ASP A 101 32.80 35.46 2.45
C ASP A 101 32.15 34.51 3.47
N VAL A 102 32.64 34.46 4.72
CA VAL A 102 32.03 33.66 5.80
C VAL A 102 30.71 34.26 6.25
N VAL A 103 30.67 35.58 6.47
CA VAL A 103 29.45 36.31 6.84
C VAL A 103 28.38 36.10 5.76
N ASP A 104 28.72 36.30 4.50
CA ASP A 104 27.80 36.09 3.37
C ASP A 104 27.20 34.67 3.34
N ARG A 105 28.02 33.64 3.60
CA ARG A 105 27.56 32.24 3.66
C ARG A 105 26.65 31.99 4.86
N VAL A 106 26.98 32.55 6.01
CA VAL A 106 26.16 32.42 7.23
C VAL A 106 24.82 33.12 7.04
N GLU A 107 24.81 34.35 6.53
CA GLU A 107 23.58 35.11 6.24
C GLU A 107 22.69 34.41 5.22
N SER A 108 23.27 33.92 4.11
CA SER A 108 22.53 33.16 3.10
C SER A 108 21.90 31.91 3.68
N ARG A 109 22.66 31.13 4.45
CA ARG A 109 22.14 29.88 5.03
C ARG A 109 21.16 30.13 6.18
N ALA A 110 21.35 31.19 6.98
CA ALA A 110 20.40 31.61 7.99
C ALA A 110 19.07 32.05 7.34
N THR A 111 19.13 32.80 6.25
CA THR A 111 17.97 33.18 5.44
C THR A 111 17.20 31.94 4.95
N ASP A 112 17.91 30.94 4.43
CA ASP A 112 17.29 29.68 3.98
C ASP A 112 16.61 28.91 5.14
N ILE A 113 17.24 28.89 6.32
CA ILE A 113 16.73 28.18 7.51
C ILE A 113 15.50 28.91 8.09
N LEU A 114 15.57 30.23 8.23
CA LEU A 114 14.56 31.06 8.88
C LEU A 114 13.38 31.40 7.96
N GLY A 115 13.57 31.32 6.63
CA GLY A 115 12.54 31.61 5.64
C GLY A 115 12.28 33.10 5.40
N TYR A 116 13.15 33.98 5.90
CA TYR A 116 13.13 35.43 5.67
C TYR A 116 14.56 35.97 5.58
N ASP A 117 14.75 37.12 4.92
CA ASP A 117 16.08 37.73 4.75
C ASP A 117 16.73 38.06 6.10
N TYR A 118 17.82 37.38 6.42
CA TYR A 118 18.61 37.58 7.64
C TYR A 118 19.90 38.33 7.31
N THR A 119 20.18 39.39 8.07
CA THR A 119 21.43 40.15 8.02
C THR A 119 22.01 40.26 9.42
N MET A 120 23.31 40.03 9.54
CA MET A 120 24.01 40.05 10.82
C MET A 120 24.23 41.50 11.29
N ASP A 121 23.82 41.76 12.52
CA ASP A 121 24.14 43.00 13.21
C ASP A 121 25.52 42.89 13.89
N GLY A 122 26.34 43.94 13.78
CA GLY A 122 27.64 44.02 14.45
C GLY A 122 28.69 44.78 13.64
N ALA A 123 29.56 45.51 14.32
CA ALA A 123 30.66 46.20 13.66
C ALA A 123 31.86 45.26 13.51
N VAL A 124 32.16 44.85 12.27
CA VAL A 124 33.37 44.06 11.96
C VAL A 124 34.57 44.98 11.76
N THR A 125 35.66 44.73 12.48
CA THR A 125 36.93 45.45 12.32
C THR A 125 38.09 44.49 12.07
N TYR A 126 39.10 44.96 11.33
CA TYR A 126 40.27 44.18 10.94
C TYR A 126 41.55 44.88 11.39
N ALA A 127 42.29 44.25 12.31
CA ALA A 127 43.57 44.76 12.78
C ALA A 127 44.75 43.97 12.15
N PRO A 128 45.71 44.62 11.46
CA PRO A 128 46.87 43.93 10.89
C PRO A 128 47.69 43.19 11.96
N ALA A 129 48.07 41.96 11.67
CA ALA A 129 48.83 41.09 12.56
C ALA A 129 49.82 40.21 11.79
N LEU A 130 50.65 39.48 12.55
CA LEU A 130 51.56 38.47 12.05
C LEU A 130 51.30 37.17 12.82
N THR A 131 50.66 36.20 12.18
CA THR A 131 50.22 34.95 12.82
C THR A 131 51.06 33.77 12.33
N GLU A 132 51.30 32.78 13.19
CA GLU A 132 51.87 31.48 12.78
C GLU A 132 50.94 30.84 11.74
N ARG A 133 51.51 30.28 10.66
CA ARG A 133 50.70 29.74 9.56
C ARG A 133 49.71 28.66 10.00
N GLU A 134 50.10 27.85 10.98
CA GLU A 134 49.27 26.78 11.55
C GLU A 134 48.21 27.30 12.53
N SER A 135 48.27 28.57 12.92
CA SER A 135 47.34 29.23 13.85
C SER A 135 46.36 30.17 13.16
N ILE A 136 46.31 30.19 11.83
CA ILE A 136 45.21 30.84 11.10
C ILE A 136 43.91 30.12 11.44
N THR A 137 42.91 30.89 11.83
CA THR A 137 41.63 30.34 12.27
C THR A 137 40.93 29.64 11.08
N PRO A 138 40.56 28.36 11.21
CA PRO A 138 39.76 27.66 10.22
C PRO A 138 38.45 28.39 9.93
N VAL A 139 38.05 28.39 8.66
CA VAL A 139 36.79 28.98 8.19
C VAL A 139 35.56 28.42 8.94
N ALA A 140 35.55 27.11 9.20
CA ALA A 140 34.45 26.43 9.90
C ALA A 140 34.27 26.92 11.35
N ASP A 141 35.34 27.39 12.00
CA ASP A 141 35.28 27.90 13.36
C ASP A 141 34.58 29.26 13.40
N PHE A 142 34.83 30.11 12.40
CA PHE A 142 34.08 31.36 12.24
C PHE A 142 32.61 31.11 11.92
N GLU A 143 32.30 30.19 11.00
CA GLU A 143 30.91 29.85 10.68
C GLU A 143 30.16 29.35 11.92
N THR A 144 30.78 28.45 12.69
CA THR A 144 30.19 27.92 13.94
C THR A 144 29.93 29.06 14.93
N TYR A 145 30.92 29.92 15.17
CA TYR A 145 30.78 31.05 16.07
C TYR A 145 29.65 31.99 15.65
N LEU A 146 29.61 32.36 14.36
CA LEU A 146 28.60 33.29 13.84
C LEU A 146 27.19 32.70 13.90
N PHE A 147 27.01 31.42 13.56
CA PHE A 147 25.72 30.74 13.70
C PHE A 147 25.23 30.73 15.16
N ASP A 148 26.14 30.52 16.12
CA ASP A 148 25.80 30.55 17.54
C ASP A 148 25.38 31.95 18.03
N GLN A 149 25.72 33.04 17.30
CA GLN A 149 25.33 34.41 17.64
C GLN A 149 23.96 34.84 17.08
N ILE A 150 23.44 34.16 16.07
CA ILE A 150 22.16 34.52 15.43
C ILE A 150 21.00 34.49 16.44
N GLY A 151 21.07 33.61 17.45
CA GLY A 151 20.09 33.48 18.53
C GLY A 151 18.73 32.89 18.10
N GLU A 152 18.35 33.10 16.84
CA GLU A 152 17.13 32.59 16.22
C GLU A 152 17.31 31.20 15.57
N VAL A 153 18.54 30.72 15.44
CA VAL A 153 18.85 29.35 15.01
C VAL A 153 19.60 28.59 16.09
N MET A 154 19.44 27.28 16.08
CA MET A 154 20.12 26.38 17.00
C MET A 154 20.53 25.09 16.29
N LYS A 155 21.56 24.43 16.83
CA LYS A 155 21.95 23.11 16.33
C LYS A 155 21.08 22.04 16.97
N SER A 156 20.44 21.22 16.14
CA SER A 156 19.49 20.19 16.58
C SER A 156 19.62 18.92 15.76
N TYR A 157 19.18 17.81 16.33
CA TYR A 157 18.89 16.61 15.57
C TYR A 157 17.54 16.76 14.88
N VAL A 158 17.46 16.41 13.60
CA VAL A 158 16.25 16.56 12.78
C VAL A 158 15.77 15.19 12.35
N LEU A 159 14.51 14.87 12.67
CA LEU A 159 13.83 13.66 12.23
C LEU A 159 13.11 13.91 10.91
N THR A 160 13.46 13.12 9.90
CA THR A 160 12.74 13.07 8.63
C THR A 160 12.27 11.66 8.30
N VAL A 161 11.12 11.56 7.65
CA VAL A 161 10.55 10.31 7.13
C VAL A 161 10.24 10.52 5.67
N ASN A 162 10.82 9.71 4.79
CA ASN A 162 10.74 9.85 3.33
C ASN A 162 11.10 11.28 2.85
N GLY A 163 12.01 11.96 3.54
CA GLY A 163 12.43 13.33 3.25
C GLY A 163 11.49 14.42 3.79
N GLN A 164 10.35 14.08 4.39
CA GLN A 164 9.47 15.03 5.05
C GLN A 164 9.95 15.31 6.47
N PHE A 165 10.03 16.60 6.83
CA PHE A 165 10.34 17.04 8.18
C PHE A 165 9.21 16.68 9.16
N ILE A 166 9.57 16.04 10.28
CA ILE A 166 8.63 15.65 11.34
C ILE A 166 8.83 16.51 12.59
N GLY A 167 10.08 16.72 12.99
CA GLY A 167 10.43 17.47 14.18
C GLY A 167 11.94 17.49 14.42
N ALA A 168 12.36 18.26 15.41
CA ALA A 168 13.76 18.34 15.83
C ALA A 168 13.89 18.19 17.35
N ALA A 169 15.05 17.79 17.84
CA ALA A 169 15.35 17.73 19.27
C ALA A 169 16.81 18.09 19.54
N GLN A 170 17.11 18.51 20.77
CA GLN A 170 18.49 18.84 21.17
C GLN A 170 19.38 17.59 21.23
N ASP A 171 18.80 16.45 21.57
CA ASP A 171 19.48 15.17 21.69
C ASP A 171 18.83 14.11 20.80
N ARG A 172 19.66 13.17 20.35
CA ARG A 172 19.23 12.08 19.48
C ARG A 172 18.34 11.06 20.20
N GLU A 173 18.48 10.92 21.52
CA GLU A 173 17.74 9.93 22.30
C GLU A 173 16.25 10.26 22.36
N THR A 174 15.89 11.54 22.43
CA THR A 174 14.50 12.03 22.36
C THR A 174 13.82 11.55 21.07
N LEU A 175 14.46 11.73 19.91
CA LEU A 175 13.90 11.29 18.62
C LEU A 175 13.83 9.76 18.50
N ASN A 176 14.85 9.06 18.99
CA ASN A 176 14.80 7.59 19.08
C ASN A 176 13.64 7.13 19.96
N GLY A 177 13.40 7.78 21.11
CA GLY A 177 12.29 7.46 22.00
C GLY A 177 10.91 7.68 21.38
N VAL A 178 10.76 8.65 20.48
CA VAL A 178 9.53 8.82 19.67
C VAL A 178 9.35 7.65 18.71
N LEU A 179 10.40 7.27 17.97
CA LEU A 179 10.35 6.16 17.03
C LEU A 179 10.08 4.81 17.73
N GLU A 180 10.70 4.58 18.89
CA GLU A 180 10.45 3.37 19.67
C GLU A 180 9.01 3.32 20.20
N GLN A 181 8.40 4.46 20.54
CA GLN A 181 6.97 4.49 20.89
C GLN A 181 6.06 4.12 19.70
N VAL A 182 6.42 4.49 18.47
CA VAL A 182 5.68 4.06 17.27
C VAL A 182 5.75 2.54 17.13
N LYS A 183 6.94 1.95 17.30
CA LYS A 183 7.11 0.49 17.23
C LYS A 183 6.41 -0.25 18.38
N ALA A 184 6.46 0.31 19.59
CA ALA A 184 5.93 -0.32 20.79
C ALA A 184 4.43 -0.64 20.71
N ALA A 185 3.67 0.05 19.84
CA ALA A 185 2.26 -0.27 19.59
C ALA A 185 2.05 -1.62 18.86
N TYR A 186 3.10 -2.18 18.24
CA TYR A 186 3.03 -3.38 17.39
C TYR A 186 3.94 -4.52 17.86
N VAL A 187 4.68 -4.33 18.94
CA VAL A 187 5.66 -5.30 19.47
C VAL A 187 5.06 -6.01 20.68
N ASP A 188 5.15 -7.34 20.68
CA ASP A 188 4.75 -8.19 21.80
C ASP A 188 5.89 -9.14 22.24
N GLU A 189 5.56 -10.13 23.08
CA GLU A 189 6.52 -11.12 23.58
C GLU A 189 7.02 -12.12 22.51
N ASN A 190 6.30 -12.25 21.40
CA ASN A 190 6.61 -13.14 20.28
C ASN A 190 7.37 -12.40 19.16
N THR A 191 7.34 -11.07 19.14
CA THR A 191 8.02 -10.27 18.11
C THR A 191 9.54 -10.47 18.11
N VAL A 192 10.05 -10.99 16.99
CA VAL A 192 11.49 -11.19 16.74
C VAL A 192 12.15 -10.03 16.00
N SER A 193 11.37 -9.25 15.24
CA SER A 193 11.87 -8.05 14.57
C SER A 193 10.78 -7.00 14.38
N ALA A 194 11.15 -5.72 14.43
CA ALA A 194 10.27 -4.59 14.21
C ALA A 194 11.01 -3.47 13.46
N GLU A 195 10.58 -3.23 12.23
CA GLU A 195 11.24 -2.32 11.29
C GLU A 195 10.24 -1.35 10.67
N PHE A 196 10.71 -0.15 10.34
CA PHE A 196 9.89 0.78 9.55
C PHE A 196 9.96 0.41 8.08
N THR A 197 8.83 0.55 7.40
CA THR A 197 8.75 0.35 5.94
C THR A 197 9.23 1.56 5.15
N SER A 198 9.25 2.74 5.79
CA SER A 198 9.69 4.02 5.23
C SER A 198 11.14 4.36 5.62
N GLY A 199 11.80 5.21 4.82
CA GLY A 199 13.13 5.70 5.13
C GLY A 199 13.10 6.72 6.26
N VAL A 200 13.63 6.34 7.43
CA VAL A 200 13.69 7.20 8.63
C VAL A 200 15.13 7.67 8.84
N TYR A 201 15.34 8.98 8.92
CA TYR A 201 16.66 9.58 9.07
C TYR A 201 16.69 10.58 10.22
N ILE A 202 17.76 10.54 11.01
CA ILE A 202 18.09 11.55 12.01
C ILE A 202 19.41 12.18 11.63
N THR A 203 19.38 13.45 11.23
CA THR A 203 20.56 14.25 10.86
C THR A 203 20.84 15.32 11.91
N HIS A 204 22.03 15.94 11.88
CA HIS A 204 22.44 16.96 12.86
C HIS A 204 22.74 18.27 12.11
N GLU A 205 21.84 19.24 12.24
CA GLU A 205 21.77 20.43 11.37
C GLU A 205 21.34 21.67 12.17
N TYR A 206 21.48 22.86 11.58
CA TYR A 206 20.95 24.10 12.14
C TYR A 206 19.46 24.23 11.77
N THR A 207 18.62 24.53 12.75
CA THR A 207 17.17 24.74 12.61
C THR A 207 16.74 26.04 13.26
N PRO A 208 15.55 26.59 12.92
CA PRO A 208 14.96 27.69 13.66
C PRO A 208 14.77 27.31 15.14
N SER A 209 14.99 28.26 16.03
CA SER A 209 14.82 28.07 17.48
C SER A 209 13.37 27.76 17.90
N ASP A 210 12.39 28.12 17.08
CA ASP A 210 10.95 27.88 17.26
C ASP A 210 10.44 26.64 16.51
N VAL A 211 11.35 25.85 15.93
CA VAL A 211 11.04 24.58 15.26
C VAL A 211 10.26 23.64 16.19
N ASN A 212 9.43 22.76 15.61
CA ASN A 212 8.72 21.74 16.39
C ASN A 212 9.70 20.84 17.16
N GLN A 213 9.74 21.01 18.48
CA GLN A 213 10.52 20.20 19.43
C GLN A 213 9.66 19.35 20.37
N ASP A 214 8.33 19.30 20.16
CA ASP A 214 7.42 18.54 20.99
C ASP A 214 7.37 17.05 20.57
N PRO A 215 7.89 16.11 21.39
CA PRO A 215 7.87 14.69 21.05
C PRO A 215 6.45 14.14 20.88
N ALA A 216 5.45 14.69 21.58
CA ALA A 216 4.07 14.24 21.46
C ALA A 216 3.45 14.65 20.12
N ALA A 217 3.74 15.88 19.65
CA ALA A 217 3.33 16.33 18.33
C ALA A 217 3.99 15.51 17.20
N MET A 218 5.28 15.17 17.36
CA MET A 218 5.98 14.27 16.43
C MET A 218 5.33 12.89 16.40
N LEU A 219 5.09 12.28 17.57
CA LEU A 219 4.43 10.98 17.66
C LEU A 219 3.05 11.00 16.99
N ALA A 220 2.23 12.01 17.28
CA ALA A 220 0.91 12.17 16.67
C ALA A 220 0.97 12.31 15.13
N THR A 221 2.01 12.96 14.61
CA THR A 221 2.24 13.07 13.16
C THR A 221 2.60 11.71 12.56
N LEU A 222 3.48 10.95 13.21
CA LEU A 222 3.94 9.64 12.74
C LEU A 222 2.84 8.58 12.79
N THR A 223 1.93 8.66 13.75
CA THR A 223 0.79 7.75 13.91
C THR A 223 -0.48 8.26 13.25
N ALA A 224 -0.45 9.42 12.61
CA ALA A 224 -1.60 9.94 11.88
C ALA A 224 -1.95 9.02 10.70
N ASN A 225 -3.22 8.66 10.58
CA ASN A 225 -3.69 7.82 9.48
C ASN A 225 -3.74 8.61 8.17
N THR A 226 -3.25 7.96 7.12
CA THR A 226 -3.35 8.40 5.73
C THR A 226 -4.41 7.56 5.01
N ASN A 227 -4.92 8.06 3.90
CA ASN A 227 -5.95 7.36 3.13
C ASN A 227 -5.31 6.26 2.28
N GLY A 228 -5.42 5.00 2.72
CA GLY A 228 -5.08 3.80 1.97
C GLY A 228 -6.31 3.04 1.47
N GLN A 229 -6.10 2.03 0.63
CA GLN A 229 -7.13 1.09 0.17
C GLN A 229 -6.56 -0.33 0.19
N THR A 230 -7.33 -1.29 0.70
CA THR A 230 -7.01 -2.72 0.67
C THR A 230 -8.21 -3.52 0.17
N THR A 231 -8.10 -4.85 0.03
CA THR A 231 -9.18 -5.72 -0.45
C THR A 231 -9.73 -6.61 0.65
N TYR A 232 -11.05 -6.68 0.76
CA TYR A 232 -11.81 -7.59 1.62
C TYR A 232 -12.46 -8.71 0.80
N GLU A 233 -12.28 -9.97 1.21
CA GLU A 233 -12.95 -11.12 0.57
C GLU A 233 -14.27 -11.43 1.27
N VAL A 234 -15.39 -11.31 0.54
CA VAL A 234 -16.74 -11.55 1.05
C VAL A 234 -16.89 -12.96 1.61
N GLN A 235 -17.26 -13.06 2.89
CA GLN A 235 -17.50 -14.29 3.62
C GLN A 235 -18.98 -14.67 3.63
N LYS A 236 -19.25 -15.92 4.03
CA LYS A 236 -20.62 -16.43 4.14
C LYS A 236 -21.37 -15.71 5.26
N GLY A 237 -22.43 -15.01 4.88
CA GLY A 237 -23.32 -14.30 5.82
C GLY A 237 -23.13 -12.79 5.81
N ASP A 238 -22.13 -12.30 5.10
CA ASP A 238 -21.85 -10.87 4.99
C ASP A 238 -22.97 -10.13 4.25
N THR A 239 -23.08 -8.85 4.60
CA THR A 239 -23.86 -7.88 3.83
C THR A 239 -22.95 -6.71 3.50
N PHE A 240 -23.20 -6.05 2.35
CA PHE A 240 -22.42 -4.89 1.93
C PHE A 240 -22.39 -3.78 3.01
N MET A 241 -23.50 -3.62 3.74
CA MET A 241 -23.61 -2.69 4.86
C MET A 241 -22.72 -3.06 6.04
N GLN A 242 -22.71 -4.33 6.42
CA GLN A 242 -21.89 -4.80 7.55
C GLN A 242 -20.40 -4.70 7.21
N ILE A 243 -20.01 -5.05 5.98
CA ILE A 243 -18.62 -4.90 5.53
C ILE A 243 -18.19 -3.43 5.58
N ALA A 244 -19.03 -2.50 5.11
CA ALA A 244 -18.71 -1.07 5.20
C ALA A 244 -18.53 -0.63 6.66
N PHE A 245 -19.46 -1.01 7.54
CA PHE A 245 -19.42 -0.67 8.96
C PHE A 245 -18.18 -1.24 9.67
N ASP A 246 -17.85 -2.50 9.43
CA ASP A 246 -16.70 -3.18 10.06
C ASP A 246 -15.36 -2.60 9.61
N ASN A 247 -15.32 -1.86 8.49
CA ASN A 247 -14.15 -1.14 7.99
C ASN A 247 -14.21 0.38 8.24
N ASP A 248 -15.09 0.83 9.16
CA ASP A 248 -15.28 2.24 9.50
C ASP A 248 -15.62 3.13 8.28
N MET A 249 -16.40 2.58 7.34
CA MET A 249 -16.87 3.26 6.14
C MET A 249 -18.39 3.37 6.11
N SER A 250 -18.90 4.42 5.46
CA SER A 250 -20.29 4.43 5.00
C SER A 250 -20.46 3.53 3.78
N MET A 251 -21.68 3.04 3.55
CA MET A 251 -21.98 2.26 2.33
C MET A 251 -21.64 3.04 1.05
N SER A 252 -21.87 4.36 1.04
CA SER A 252 -21.54 5.22 -0.10
C SER A 252 -20.04 5.31 -0.36
N GLU A 253 -19.21 5.26 0.68
CA GLU A 253 -17.76 5.26 0.52
C GLU A 253 -17.29 3.90 0.00
N LEU A 254 -17.84 2.79 0.52
CA LEU A 254 -17.53 1.45 0.02
C LEU A 254 -17.96 1.27 -1.44
N GLU A 255 -19.13 1.81 -1.82
CA GLU A 255 -19.62 1.82 -3.21
C GLU A 255 -18.72 2.68 -4.11
N ALA A 256 -18.27 3.85 -3.64
CA ALA A 256 -17.35 4.70 -4.38
C ALA A 256 -15.99 4.03 -4.65
N LEU A 257 -15.52 3.18 -3.74
CA LEU A 257 -14.31 2.35 -3.93
C LEU A 257 -14.53 1.16 -4.88
N ASN A 258 -15.77 0.77 -5.12
CA ASN A 258 -16.16 -0.41 -5.88
C ASN A 258 -17.24 -0.08 -6.94
N PRO A 259 -16.96 0.80 -7.92
CA PRO A 259 -17.96 1.28 -8.87
C PRO A 259 -18.56 0.17 -9.75
N ASP A 260 -17.87 -0.95 -9.89
CA ASP A 260 -18.28 -2.10 -10.71
C ASP A 260 -19.07 -3.17 -9.92
N VAL A 261 -19.29 -2.97 -8.62
CA VAL A 261 -19.99 -3.94 -7.75
C VAL A 261 -21.45 -3.56 -7.55
N ASP A 262 -22.36 -4.49 -7.85
CA ASP A 262 -23.78 -4.35 -7.46
C ASP A 262 -23.94 -4.63 -5.97
N ILE A 263 -24.14 -3.57 -5.18
CA ILE A 263 -24.28 -3.64 -3.71
C ILE A 263 -25.43 -4.55 -3.24
N ASN A 264 -26.42 -4.83 -4.10
CA ASN A 264 -27.54 -5.72 -3.77
C ASN A 264 -27.22 -7.20 -4.04
N ARG A 265 -26.07 -7.49 -4.66
CA ARG A 265 -25.67 -8.83 -5.10
C ARG A 265 -24.16 -9.02 -4.99
N ILE A 266 -23.71 -9.24 -3.76
CA ILE A 266 -22.37 -9.76 -3.48
C ILE A 266 -22.37 -11.28 -3.39
N TYR A 267 -21.25 -11.91 -3.73
CA TYR A 267 -21.06 -13.37 -3.64
C TYR A 267 -19.84 -13.72 -2.79
N ILE A 268 -19.90 -14.88 -2.15
CA ILE A 268 -18.79 -15.40 -1.32
C ILE A 268 -17.53 -15.52 -2.19
N GLY A 269 -16.41 -15.01 -1.69
CA GLY A 269 -15.13 -14.95 -2.40
C GLY A 269 -14.96 -13.72 -3.29
N GLN A 270 -15.94 -12.82 -3.37
CA GLN A 270 -15.79 -11.56 -4.10
C GLN A 270 -14.83 -10.63 -3.34
N LEU A 271 -13.88 -10.03 -4.05
CA LEU A 271 -12.98 -9.02 -3.48
C LEU A 271 -13.60 -7.63 -3.61
N LEU A 272 -13.66 -6.90 -2.49
CA LEU A 272 -14.12 -5.51 -2.41
C LEU A 272 -12.98 -4.62 -1.92
N ASN A 273 -12.75 -3.49 -2.58
CA ASN A 273 -11.82 -2.46 -2.10
C ASN A 273 -12.42 -1.77 -0.87
N VAL A 274 -11.74 -1.81 0.26
CA VAL A 274 -12.10 -1.12 1.51
C VAL A 274 -11.05 -0.06 1.83
N LYS A 275 -11.41 0.94 2.64
CA LYS A 275 -10.46 1.91 3.17
C LYS A 275 -9.50 1.18 4.09
N GLU A 276 -8.21 1.46 3.94
CA GLU A 276 -7.19 1.04 4.88
C GLU A 276 -6.65 2.29 5.57
N GLU A 277 -6.70 2.32 6.90
CA GLU A 277 -6.08 3.39 7.66
C GLU A 277 -4.59 3.08 7.80
N ILE A 278 -3.78 3.66 6.91
CA ILE A 278 -2.34 3.43 6.90
C ILE A 278 -1.68 4.52 7.73
N PRO A 279 -1.05 4.22 8.88
CA PRO A 279 -0.32 5.23 9.64
C PRO A 279 0.81 5.80 8.78
N PHE A 280 1.06 7.10 8.92
CA PHE A 280 2.08 7.83 8.18
C PHE A 280 3.44 7.13 8.22
N LEU A 281 3.81 6.58 9.39
CA LEU A 281 4.97 5.71 9.55
C LEU A 281 4.53 4.28 9.86
N SER A 282 4.50 3.45 8.81
CA SER A 282 4.12 2.05 8.94
C SER A 282 5.24 1.15 9.49
N VAL A 283 4.86 0.23 10.36
CA VAL A 283 5.75 -0.73 11.04
C VAL A 283 5.46 -2.13 10.51
N LYS A 284 6.53 -2.81 10.09
CA LYS A 284 6.53 -4.24 9.80
C LYS A 284 7.12 -4.99 11.00
N THR A 285 6.37 -5.93 11.53
CA THR A 285 6.86 -6.85 12.56
C THR A 285 6.90 -8.27 12.05
N VAL A 286 7.75 -9.09 12.65
CA VAL A 286 7.73 -10.54 12.48
C VAL A 286 7.68 -11.15 13.86
N ASP A 287 6.70 -12.02 14.09
CA ASP A 287 6.52 -12.74 15.35
C ASP A 287 6.83 -14.22 15.14
N ASN A 288 7.52 -14.84 16.09
CA ASN A 288 7.69 -16.29 16.12
C ASN A 288 6.66 -16.89 17.07
N VAL A 289 5.66 -17.57 16.52
CA VAL A 289 4.56 -18.15 17.31
C VAL A 289 4.56 -19.67 17.26
N THR A 290 4.09 -20.27 18.36
CA THR A 290 3.86 -21.72 18.45
C THR A 290 2.40 -21.97 18.81
N TYR A 291 1.67 -22.71 17.98
CA TYR A 291 0.25 -22.99 18.18
C TYR A 291 -0.12 -24.42 17.79
N THR A 292 -1.28 -24.88 18.27
CA THR A 292 -1.83 -26.20 17.96
C THR A 292 -2.76 -26.12 16.76
N GLU A 293 -2.59 -27.02 15.80
CA GLU A 293 -3.41 -27.13 14.59
C GLU A 293 -3.97 -28.55 14.46
N SER A 294 -5.18 -28.68 13.91
CA SER A 294 -5.81 -29.98 13.68
C SER A 294 -5.43 -30.56 12.31
N ILE A 295 -5.12 -31.85 12.27
CA ILE A 295 -4.86 -32.59 11.03
C ILE A 295 -6.15 -33.29 10.60
N GLU A 296 -6.59 -33.06 9.35
CA GLU A 296 -7.78 -33.72 8.79
C GLU A 296 -7.64 -35.24 8.73
N CYS A 297 -8.75 -35.95 8.96
CA CYS A 297 -8.80 -37.40 8.86
C CYS A 297 -8.65 -37.85 7.40
N PRO A 298 -7.64 -38.66 7.05
CA PRO A 298 -7.56 -39.27 5.72
C PRO A 298 -8.79 -40.14 5.46
N VAL A 299 -9.34 -40.03 4.25
CA VAL A 299 -10.58 -40.75 3.87
C VAL A 299 -10.23 -42.12 3.32
N VAL A 300 -10.85 -43.16 3.89
CA VAL A 300 -10.79 -44.53 3.39
C VAL A 300 -12.17 -44.95 2.91
N GLU A 301 -12.25 -45.33 1.65
CA GLU A 301 -13.50 -45.80 1.04
C GLU A 301 -13.63 -47.32 1.15
N VAL A 302 -14.78 -47.79 1.61
CA VAL A 302 -15.16 -49.19 1.65
C VAL A 302 -16.33 -49.40 0.70
N GLN A 303 -16.20 -50.36 -0.20
CA GLN A 303 -17.24 -50.67 -1.17
C GLN A 303 -18.43 -51.34 -0.47
N ASP A 304 -19.65 -50.86 -0.75
CA ASP A 304 -20.91 -51.42 -0.27
C ASP A 304 -21.79 -51.78 -1.48
N ASP A 305 -22.08 -53.07 -1.65
CA ASP A 305 -22.90 -53.60 -2.75
C ASP A 305 -24.40 -53.49 -2.53
N SER A 306 -24.82 -53.06 -1.34
CA SER A 306 -26.21 -52.77 -1.03
C SER A 306 -26.62 -51.34 -1.43
N MET A 307 -25.64 -50.42 -1.48
CA MET A 307 -25.82 -49.01 -1.81
C MET A 307 -25.62 -48.72 -3.30
N TYR A 308 -26.38 -47.77 -3.84
CA TYR A 308 -26.26 -47.40 -5.25
C TYR A 308 -25.01 -46.57 -5.52
N GLN A 309 -24.46 -46.72 -6.73
CA GLN A 309 -23.39 -45.84 -7.22
C GLN A 309 -23.78 -44.37 -7.08
N GLY A 310 -22.84 -43.58 -6.54
CA GLY A 310 -23.03 -42.17 -6.19
C GLY A 310 -23.55 -41.94 -4.76
N GLU A 311 -23.97 -42.98 -4.04
CA GLU A 311 -24.30 -42.87 -2.62
C GLU A 311 -23.06 -43.09 -1.76
N SER A 312 -22.92 -42.29 -0.71
CA SER A 312 -21.89 -42.45 0.30
C SER A 312 -22.47 -42.35 1.71
N LYS A 313 -21.91 -43.09 2.65
CA LYS A 313 -22.31 -43.05 4.06
C LYS A 313 -21.07 -43.08 4.94
N VAL A 314 -20.96 -42.13 5.86
CA VAL A 314 -19.91 -42.16 6.88
C VAL A 314 -20.17 -43.33 7.82
N LEU A 315 -19.24 -44.28 7.88
CA LEU A 315 -19.25 -45.39 8.83
C LEU A 315 -18.52 -45.03 10.11
N ASP A 316 -17.39 -44.33 9.96
CA ASP A 316 -16.59 -43.79 11.05
C ASP A 316 -16.10 -42.40 10.63
N ALA A 317 -16.32 -41.39 11.47
CA ALA A 317 -15.87 -40.03 11.20
C ALA A 317 -14.34 -39.87 11.36
N GLY A 318 -13.70 -40.81 12.05
CA GLY A 318 -12.34 -40.67 12.52
C GLY A 318 -12.22 -39.62 13.63
N VAL A 319 -11.02 -39.52 14.18
CA VAL A 319 -10.62 -38.50 15.15
C VAL A 319 -9.51 -37.68 14.48
N PRO A 320 -9.71 -36.35 14.33
CA PRO A 320 -8.68 -35.50 13.76
C PRO A 320 -7.37 -35.62 14.53
N GLY A 321 -6.27 -35.57 13.80
CA GLY A 321 -4.95 -35.49 14.39
C GLY A 321 -4.71 -34.10 14.99
N GLU A 322 -3.57 -33.96 15.63
CA GLU A 322 -3.13 -32.72 16.24
C GLU A 322 -1.62 -32.57 15.99
N GLN A 323 -1.21 -31.36 15.63
CA GLN A 323 0.19 -30.98 15.50
C GLN A 323 0.46 -29.65 16.17
N ILE A 324 1.67 -29.49 16.69
CA ILE A 324 2.22 -28.21 17.07
C ILE A 324 2.92 -27.61 15.85
N VAL A 325 2.58 -26.38 15.52
CA VAL A 325 3.16 -25.60 14.41
C VAL A 325 3.96 -24.45 15.00
N ASN A 326 5.22 -24.32 14.59
CA ASN A 326 6.01 -23.12 14.83
C ASN A 326 6.13 -22.36 13.51
N ALA A 327 5.77 -21.08 13.52
CA ALA A 327 5.73 -20.25 12.33
C ALA A 327 6.21 -18.83 12.63
N ASP A 328 6.87 -18.23 11.64
CA ASP A 328 7.08 -16.79 11.60
C ASP A 328 5.89 -16.14 10.89
N ILE A 329 5.26 -15.17 11.55
CA ILE A 329 4.15 -14.41 10.99
C ILE A 329 4.60 -12.97 10.82
N ALA A 330 4.55 -12.47 9.60
CA ALA A 330 4.83 -11.08 9.29
C ALA A 330 3.54 -10.26 9.36
N TYR A 331 3.58 -9.17 10.13
CA TYR A 331 2.49 -8.21 10.24
C TYR A 331 2.90 -6.88 9.64
N LEU A 332 1.95 -6.18 9.04
CA LEU A 332 2.06 -4.78 8.67
C LEU A 332 1.02 -4.01 9.48
N ASN A 333 1.47 -3.12 10.35
CA ASN A 333 0.61 -2.33 11.25
C ASN A 333 -0.37 -3.20 12.05
N GLY A 334 0.05 -4.40 12.48
CA GLY A 334 -0.76 -5.35 13.24
C GLY A 334 -1.66 -6.27 12.41
N VAL A 335 -1.69 -6.11 11.08
CA VAL A 335 -2.46 -7.00 10.18
C VAL A 335 -1.54 -8.06 9.58
N GLU A 336 -1.91 -9.34 9.73
CA GLU A 336 -1.16 -10.47 9.19
C GLU A 336 -1.06 -10.37 7.66
N GLN A 337 0.16 -10.40 7.13
CA GLN A 337 0.45 -10.33 5.70
C GLN A 337 0.88 -11.70 5.16
N GLU A 338 1.78 -12.36 5.88
CA GLU A 338 2.41 -13.59 5.43
C GLU A 338 2.71 -14.48 6.63
N ARG A 339 2.55 -15.79 6.44
CA ARG A 339 2.86 -16.82 7.43
C ARG A 339 3.79 -17.84 6.82
N THR A 340 4.95 -18.01 7.44
CA THR A 340 5.95 -19.02 7.05
C THR A 340 6.05 -20.09 8.13
N VAL A 341 5.60 -21.30 7.81
CA VAL A 341 5.73 -22.45 8.73
C VAL A 341 7.19 -22.90 8.76
N LEU A 342 7.81 -22.84 9.93
CA LEU A 342 9.20 -23.24 10.15
C LEU A 342 9.31 -24.73 10.46
N SER A 343 8.42 -25.23 11.32
CA SER A 343 8.37 -26.66 11.65
C SER A 343 6.99 -27.08 12.12
N THR A 344 6.68 -28.36 11.94
CA THR A 344 5.51 -29.00 12.51
C THR A 344 5.93 -30.25 13.28
N GLN A 345 5.22 -30.54 14.36
CA GLN A 345 5.39 -31.76 15.14
C GLN A 345 4.03 -32.36 15.44
N VAL A 346 3.74 -33.53 14.88
CA VAL A 346 2.52 -34.28 15.17
C VAL A 346 2.54 -34.72 16.64
N THR A 347 1.55 -34.29 17.41
CA THR A 347 1.33 -34.70 18.80
C THR A 347 0.35 -35.86 18.90
N ARG A 348 -0.59 -35.94 17.95
CA ARG A 348 -1.54 -37.05 17.81
C ARG A 348 -1.82 -37.34 16.34
N GLU A 349 -1.63 -38.59 15.94
CA GLU A 349 -1.99 -39.06 14.61
C GLU A 349 -3.50 -38.98 14.36
N ALA A 350 -3.89 -38.56 13.15
CA ALA A 350 -5.28 -38.62 12.73
C ALA A 350 -5.70 -40.08 12.49
N THR A 351 -6.93 -40.44 12.84
CA THR A 351 -7.49 -41.74 12.43
C THR A 351 -8.24 -41.62 11.10
N ASN A 352 -8.37 -42.72 10.38
CA ASN A 352 -9.07 -42.73 9.10
C ASN A 352 -10.56 -42.39 9.28
N LYS A 353 -11.07 -41.50 8.43
CA LYS A 353 -12.50 -41.35 8.20
C LYS A 353 -12.94 -42.43 7.22
N VAL A 354 -13.76 -43.37 7.67
CA VAL A 354 -14.23 -44.49 6.84
C VAL A 354 -15.58 -44.14 6.24
N ILE A 355 -15.66 -44.11 4.91
CA ILE A 355 -16.90 -43.93 4.18
C ILE A 355 -17.25 -45.18 3.39
N ALA A 356 -18.49 -45.63 3.48
CA ALA A 356 -19.06 -46.62 2.57
C ALA A 356 -19.41 -45.91 1.26
N VAL A 357 -19.03 -46.50 0.13
CA VAL A 357 -19.39 -46.01 -1.21
C VAL A 357 -20.15 -47.11 -1.95
N GLY A 358 -21.28 -46.73 -2.56
CA GLY A 358 -22.15 -47.69 -3.22
C GLY A 358 -21.58 -48.22 -4.54
N THR A 359 -21.63 -49.54 -4.74
CA THR A 359 -21.21 -50.19 -6.00
C THR A 359 -22.38 -50.70 -6.83
N LYS A 360 -23.57 -50.79 -6.25
CA LYS A 360 -24.75 -51.30 -6.94
C LYS A 360 -25.10 -50.36 -8.08
N VAL A 361 -25.14 -50.89 -9.30
CA VAL A 361 -25.50 -50.11 -10.48
C VAL A 361 -26.82 -49.41 -10.23
N ARG A 362 -26.81 -48.07 -10.29
CA ARG A 362 -28.00 -47.26 -10.10
C ARG A 362 -28.96 -47.49 -11.27
N PRO A 363 -30.20 -47.95 -11.04
CA PRO A 363 -31.16 -48.14 -12.12
C PRO A 363 -31.49 -46.79 -12.77
N SER A 364 -31.62 -46.77 -14.10
CA SER A 364 -31.88 -45.54 -14.87
C SER A 364 -33.22 -44.86 -14.52
N TRP A 365 -34.17 -45.61 -13.99
CA TRP A 365 -35.47 -45.11 -13.54
C TRP A 365 -35.46 -44.53 -12.12
N LEU A 366 -34.36 -44.65 -11.38
CA LEU A 366 -34.28 -44.10 -10.04
C LEU A 366 -34.11 -42.57 -10.14
N PRO A 367 -34.90 -41.77 -9.39
CA PRO A 367 -34.88 -40.31 -9.49
C PRO A 367 -33.52 -39.70 -9.17
N ASN A 368 -33.11 -38.69 -9.91
CA ASN A 368 -31.88 -37.93 -9.71
C ASN A 368 -32.07 -36.75 -8.74
N GLY A 369 -33.31 -36.37 -8.45
CA GLY A 369 -33.64 -35.35 -7.46
C GLY A 369 -33.82 -33.94 -8.02
N TYR A 370 -33.52 -33.73 -9.30
CA TYR A 370 -33.77 -32.52 -10.07
C TYR A 370 -34.71 -32.81 -11.25
N PHE A 371 -35.50 -31.83 -11.67
CA PHE A 371 -36.47 -31.99 -12.75
C PHE A 371 -36.00 -31.31 -14.03
N ILE A 372 -36.03 -32.03 -15.15
CA ILE A 372 -35.90 -31.42 -16.48
C ILE A 372 -37.25 -30.89 -16.97
N TRP A 373 -37.21 -30.04 -17.98
CA TRP A 373 -38.41 -29.62 -18.69
C TRP A 373 -39.15 -30.82 -19.32
N PRO A 374 -40.46 -30.98 -19.05
CA PRO A 374 -41.23 -32.10 -19.59
C PRO A 374 -41.50 -31.94 -21.09
N VAL A 375 -41.47 -30.70 -21.58
CA VAL A 375 -41.59 -30.33 -22.99
C VAL A 375 -41.02 -28.92 -23.19
N TYR A 376 -40.55 -28.63 -24.41
CA TYR A 376 -40.14 -27.28 -24.79
C TYR A 376 -41.27 -26.54 -25.50
N GLY A 377 -41.55 -25.32 -25.05
CA GLY A 377 -42.63 -24.50 -25.57
C GLY A 377 -42.75 -23.17 -24.83
N ARG A 378 -43.77 -22.38 -25.18
CA ARG A 378 -44.06 -21.09 -24.52
C ARG A 378 -44.91 -21.33 -23.28
N ILE A 379 -44.50 -20.78 -22.14
CA ILE A 379 -45.37 -20.75 -20.96
C ILE A 379 -46.54 -19.80 -21.24
N THR A 380 -47.75 -20.33 -21.27
CA THR A 380 -48.99 -19.56 -21.48
C THR A 380 -49.71 -19.26 -20.17
N SER A 381 -49.40 -20.00 -19.11
CA SER A 381 -49.89 -19.69 -17.78
C SER A 381 -48.92 -20.14 -16.70
N TYR A 382 -48.74 -19.28 -15.71
CA TYR A 382 -47.85 -19.50 -14.58
C TYR A 382 -48.59 -20.09 -13.38
N PHE A 383 -47.84 -20.63 -12.44
CA PHE A 383 -48.33 -21.13 -11.15
C PHE A 383 -48.90 -20.00 -10.28
N GLY A 384 -49.89 -20.33 -9.47
CA GLY A 384 -50.47 -19.42 -8.47
C GLY A 384 -51.85 -18.89 -8.84
N TYR A 385 -52.29 -17.85 -8.14
CA TYR A 385 -53.60 -17.26 -8.35
C TYR A 385 -53.66 -16.42 -9.63
N ARG A 386 -54.72 -16.61 -10.41
CA ARG A 386 -54.96 -15.91 -11.67
C ARG A 386 -56.42 -15.54 -11.84
N SER A 387 -56.66 -14.42 -12.53
CA SER A 387 -58.00 -14.02 -12.98
C SER A 387 -58.15 -14.42 -14.44
N ILE A 388 -59.09 -15.34 -14.73
CA ILE A 388 -59.40 -15.77 -16.09
C ILE A 388 -60.89 -15.49 -16.33
N PHE A 389 -61.20 -14.66 -17.33
CA PHE A 389 -62.57 -14.25 -17.69
C PHE A 389 -63.41 -13.75 -16.51
N GLY A 390 -62.79 -12.98 -15.59
CA GLY A 390 -63.47 -12.43 -14.41
C GLY A 390 -63.66 -13.41 -13.25
N SER A 391 -63.18 -14.65 -13.37
CA SER A 391 -63.19 -15.65 -12.30
C SER A 391 -61.79 -15.84 -11.71
N TYR A 392 -61.71 -15.85 -10.38
CA TYR A 392 -60.47 -16.08 -9.65
C TYR A 392 -60.22 -17.58 -9.50
N SER A 393 -59.12 -18.08 -10.07
CA SER A 393 -58.76 -19.50 -10.04
C SER A 393 -57.32 -19.65 -9.58
N TYR A 394 -57.06 -20.61 -8.70
CA TYR A 394 -55.71 -21.05 -8.40
C TYR A 394 -55.20 -22.02 -9.48
N HIS A 395 -53.93 -21.91 -9.85
CA HIS A 395 -53.24 -22.79 -10.78
C HIS A 395 -52.13 -23.56 -10.07
N GLY A 396 -52.27 -24.89 -9.97
CA GLY A 396 -51.31 -25.75 -9.27
C GLY A 396 -50.04 -26.08 -10.07
N GLY A 397 -49.90 -25.56 -11.29
CA GLY A 397 -48.76 -25.85 -12.16
C GLY A 397 -48.42 -24.73 -13.13
N ILE A 398 -47.74 -25.07 -14.22
CA ILE A 398 -47.50 -24.21 -15.37
C ILE A 398 -48.09 -24.83 -16.63
N ASP A 399 -48.56 -24.00 -17.54
CA ASP A 399 -49.09 -24.44 -18.83
C ASP A 399 -48.06 -24.12 -19.92
N ILE A 400 -47.46 -25.16 -20.51
CA ILE A 400 -46.42 -25.05 -21.55
C ILE A 400 -47.04 -25.37 -22.91
N ALA A 401 -47.31 -24.34 -23.70
CA ALA A 401 -47.92 -24.47 -25.01
C ALA A 401 -46.92 -24.92 -26.07
N THR A 402 -47.31 -25.94 -26.82
CA THR A 402 -46.56 -26.48 -27.97
C THR A 402 -47.50 -27.27 -28.89
N SER A 403 -46.98 -27.82 -29.98
CA SER A 403 -47.76 -28.52 -31.00
C SER A 403 -48.45 -29.77 -30.46
N TYR A 404 -49.67 -30.03 -30.94
CA TYR A 404 -50.40 -31.28 -30.65
C TYR A 404 -49.54 -32.51 -31.00
N GLY A 405 -49.57 -33.53 -30.16
CA GLY A 405 -48.86 -34.79 -30.36
C GLY A 405 -47.37 -34.76 -30.01
N THR A 406 -46.81 -33.60 -29.63
CA THR A 406 -45.43 -33.49 -29.13
C THR A 406 -45.23 -34.40 -27.93
N ASN A 407 -44.10 -35.11 -27.85
CA ASN A 407 -43.81 -35.97 -26.71
C ASN A 407 -43.67 -35.14 -25.43
N ILE A 408 -44.29 -35.63 -24.36
CA ILE A 408 -44.08 -35.16 -22.99
C ILE A 408 -43.17 -36.18 -22.31
N ALA A 409 -42.03 -35.71 -21.81
CA ALA A 409 -41.05 -36.52 -21.12
C ALA A 409 -41.27 -36.51 -19.60
N ALA A 410 -40.89 -37.61 -18.94
CA ALA A 410 -40.79 -37.64 -17.48
C ALA A 410 -39.70 -36.66 -17.02
N ALA A 411 -40.05 -35.75 -16.12
CA ALA A 411 -39.17 -34.71 -15.63
C ALA A 411 -38.04 -35.26 -14.73
N ASP A 412 -38.23 -36.42 -14.10
CA ASP A 412 -37.20 -37.19 -13.40
C ASP A 412 -37.58 -38.69 -13.44
N GLY A 413 -36.65 -39.57 -13.07
CA GLY A 413 -36.94 -40.99 -12.91
C GLY A 413 -37.97 -41.24 -11.80
N GLY A 414 -38.81 -42.25 -11.94
CA GLY A 414 -39.80 -42.57 -10.92
C GLY A 414 -40.73 -43.72 -11.27
N THR A 415 -41.77 -43.90 -10.46
CA THR A 415 -42.83 -44.87 -10.69
C THR A 415 -44.11 -44.14 -11.08
N VAL A 416 -44.75 -44.56 -12.17
CA VAL A 416 -46.03 -44.02 -12.59
C VAL A 416 -47.11 -44.49 -11.61
N VAL A 417 -47.70 -43.55 -10.87
CA VAL A 417 -48.76 -43.85 -9.88
C VAL A 417 -50.17 -43.64 -10.45
N PHE A 418 -50.28 -42.93 -11.57
CA PHE A 418 -51.52 -42.81 -12.34
C PHE A 418 -51.21 -42.61 -13.82
N ALA A 419 -51.96 -43.27 -14.69
CA ALA A 419 -51.87 -43.09 -16.14
C ALA A 419 -53.23 -43.39 -16.78
N GLY A 420 -53.86 -42.39 -17.39
CA GLY A 420 -55.12 -42.57 -18.09
C GLY A 420 -56.04 -41.35 -18.04
N ARG A 421 -57.32 -41.54 -18.35
CA ARG A 421 -58.33 -40.48 -18.27
C ARG A 421 -58.69 -40.21 -16.81
N ALA A 422 -58.35 -39.02 -16.32
CA ALA A 422 -58.70 -38.58 -14.99
C ALA A 422 -60.22 -38.39 -14.85
N THR A 423 -60.76 -38.81 -13.70
CA THR A 423 -62.20 -38.74 -13.36
C THR A 423 -62.37 -38.15 -11.96
N GLY A 424 -63.63 -38.00 -11.50
CA GLY A 424 -63.90 -37.47 -10.16
C GLY A 424 -63.31 -36.06 -9.97
N SER A 425 -62.67 -35.80 -8.82
CA SER A 425 -62.04 -34.50 -8.52
C SER A 425 -60.89 -34.12 -9.46
N MET A 426 -60.34 -35.07 -10.23
CA MET A 426 -59.24 -34.84 -11.17
C MET A 426 -59.71 -34.68 -12.63
N TRP A 427 -61.02 -34.67 -12.91
CA TRP A 427 -61.55 -34.64 -14.28
C TRP A 427 -60.98 -33.49 -15.13
N SER A 428 -60.64 -32.36 -14.49
CA SER A 428 -60.12 -31.17 -15.18
C SER A 428 -58.78 -31.41 -15.86
N TYR A 429 -57.97 -32.35 -15.38
CA TYR A 429 -56.68 -32.69 -15.98
C TYR A 429 -56.81 -33.45 -17.31
N GLY A 430 -57.99 -33.97 -17.66
CA GLY A 430 -58.16 -34.75 -18.89
C GLY A 430 -57.39 -36.06 -18.83
N ASN A 431 -56.63 -36.40 -19.87
CA ASN A 431 -55.68 -37.49 -19.77
C ASN A 431 -54.46 -37.04 -18.98
N LEU A 432 -54.12 -37.80 -17.95
CA LEU A 432 -53.15 -37.44 -16.93
C LEU A 432 -52.15 -38.58 -16.74
N VAL A 433 -50.88 -38.21 -16.58
CA VAL A 433 -49.85 -39.06 -16.00
C VAL A 433 -49.39 -38.43 -14.69
N ILE A 434 -49.21 -39.24 -13.65
CA ILE A 434 -48.58 -38.84 -12.39
C ILE A 434 -47.39 -39.76 -12.16
N VAL A 435 -46.21 -39.17 -11.98
CA VAL A 435 -44.98 -39.90 -11.64
C VAL A 435 -44.61 -39.56 -10.21
N ASP A 436 -44.41 -40.60 -9.39
CA ASP A 436 -43.85 -40.51 -8.05
C ASP A 436 -42.34 -40.72 -8.11
N HIS A 437 -41.61 -39.73 -7.61
CA HIS A 437 -40.15 -39.70 -7.58
C HIS A 437 -39.61 -40.07 -6.18
N GLY A 438 -40.47 -40.53 -5.27
CA GLY A 438 -40.10 -40.81 -3.89
C GLY A 438 -39.85 -39.53 -3.08
N ASN A 439 -39.56 -39.70 -1.78
CA ASN A 439 -39.31 -38.61 -0.83
C ASN A 439 -40.39 -37.49 -0.87
N GLY A 440 -41.65 -37.87 -1.12
CA GLY A 440 -42.79 -36.95 -1.19
C GLY A 440 -42.87 -36.10 -2.47
N LYS A 441 -42.03 -36.35 -3.49
CA LYS A 441 -42.01 -35.59 -4.74
C LYS A 441 -42.84 -36.28 -5.83
N GLN A 442 -43.78 -35.56 -6.43
CA GLN A 442 -44.57 -36.05 -7.56
C GLN A 442 -44.64 -35.01 -8.69
N THR A 443 -44.76 -35.48 -9.92
CA THR A 443 -45.02 -34.63 -11.08
C THR A 443 -46.29 -35.04 -11.80
N TYR A 444 -47.06 -34.05 -12.25
CA TYR A 444 -48.35 -34.24 -12.93
C TYR A 444 -48.24 -33.71 -14.35
N TYR A 445 -48.73 -34.48 -15.32
CA TYR A 445 -48.69 -34.15 -16.75
C TYR A 445 -50.12 -34.23 -17.31
N GLY A 446 -50.79 -33.08 -17.34
CA GLY A 446 -52.20 -32.95 -17.71
C GLY A 446 -52.43 -32.54 -19.16
N HIS A 447 -53.69 -32.65 -19.56
CA HIS A 447 -54.26 -32.32 -20.88
C HIS A 447 -53.70 -33.15 -22.05
N CYS A 448 -53.17 -34.33 -21.76
CA CYS A 448 -52.51 -35.16 -22.77
C CYS A 448 -53.48 -35.61 -23.89
N SER A 449 -53.01 -35.74 -25.13
CA SER A 449 -53.77 -36.35 -26.22
C SER A 449 -53.78 -37.87 -26.13
N SER A 450 -52.66 -38.45 -25.71
CA SER A 450 -52.46 -39.88 -25.51
C SER A 450 -51.48 -40.13 -24.37
N VAL A 451 -51.69 -41.23 -23.64
CA VAL A 451 -50.79 -41.71 -22.58
C VAL A 451 -49.99 -42.90 -23.12
N LEU A 452 -48.67 -42.93 -22.88
CA LEU A 452 -47.74 -43.93 -23.43
C LEU A 452 -47.25 -44.94 -22.40
N VAL A 453 -47.66 -44.79 -21.14
CA VAL A 453 -47.24 -45.61 -19.99
C VAL A 453 -48.47 -46.07 -19.18
N SER A 454 -48.28 -47.02 -18.29
CA SER A 454 -49.30 -47.56 -17.39
C SER A 454 -48.92 -47.34 -15.92
N ALA A 455 -49.93 -47.35 -15.03
CA ALA A 455 -49.67 -47.32 -13.59
C ALA A 455 -48.82 -48.55 -13.18
N GLY A 456 -47.77 -48.31 -12.40
CA GLY A 456 -46.76 -49.31 -12.02
C GLY A 456 -45.50 -49.29 -12.88
N ASP A 457 -45.51 -48.63 -14.05
CA ASP A 457 -44.32 -48.52 -14.90
C ASP A 457 -43.24 -47.70 -14.22
N LYS A 458 -41.99 -48.13 -14.38
CA LYS A 458 -40.80 -47.36 -13.97
C LYS A 458 -40.29 -46.59 -15.18
N VAL A 459 -40.14 -45.28 -15.04
CA VAL A 459 -39.72 -44.38 -16.12
C VAL A 459 -38.40 -43.72 -15.77
N TYR A 460 -37.53 -43.51 -16.76
CA TYR A 460 -36.30 -42.73 -16.60
C TYR A 460 -36.52 -41.27 -16.98
N GLN A 461 -35.70 -40.37 -16.44
CA GLN A 461 -35.73 -38.95 -16.78
C GLN A 461 -35.56 -38.74 -18.28
N GLY A 462 -36.44 -37.98 -18.93
CA GLY A 462 -36.44 -37.78 -20.39
C GLY A 462 -37.24 -38.82 -21.17
N GLN A 463 -37.68 -39.92 -20.55
CA GLN A 463 -38.51 -40.92 -21.22
C GLN A 463 -39.84 -40.31 -21.67
N PRO A 464 -40.25 -40.45 -22.94
CA PRO A 464 -41.60 -40.06 -23.37
C PRO A 464 -42.67 -40.87 -22.63
N ILE A 465 -43.57 -40.18 -21.92
CA ILE A 465 -44.65 -40.78 -21.11
C ILE A 465 -46.05 -40.43 -21.60
N ALA A 466 -46.19 -39.33 -22.34
CA ALA A 466 -47.46 -38.89 -22.90
C ALA A 466 -47.22 -38.02 -24.14
N LYS A 467 -48.30 -37.55 -24.75
CA LYS A 467 -48.27 -36.58 -25.84
C LYS A 467 -49.13 -35.36 -25.53
N VAL A 468 -48.66 -34.19 -25.94
CA VAL A 468 -49.37 -32.90 -25.78
C VAL A 468 -50.72 -32.93 -26.48
N GLY A 469 -51.75 -32.44 -25.80
CA GLY A 469 -53.10 -32.37 -26.33
C GLY A 469 -53.90 -31.24 -25.72
N SER A 470 -55.22 -31.37 -25.81
CA SER A 470 -56.19 -30.42 -25.26
C SER A 470 -57.40 -31.18 -24.69
N THR A 471 -57.16 -32.12 -23.77
CA THR A 471 -58.21 -32.91 -23.10
C THR A 471 -58.56 -32.34 -21.72
N GLY A 472 -59.76 -32.65 -21.19
CA GLY A 472 -60.22 -32.10 -19.91
C GLY A 472 -60.58 -30.62 -20.01
N ARG A 473 -60.21 -29.82 -19.00
CA ARG A 473 -60.47 -28.38 -18.99
C ARG A 473 -59.29 -27.62 -19.59
N SER A 474 -59.21 -27.59 -20.92
CA SER A 474 -58.16 -26.90 -21.68
C SER A 474 -58.75 -26.01 -22.79
N THR A 475 -58.09 -24.89 -23.08
CA THR A 475 -58.47 -23.94 -24.16
C THR A 475 -57.59 -24.06 -25.41
N GLY A 476 -56.61 -24.96 -25.41
CA GLY A 476 -55.68 -25.15 -26.53
C GLY A 476 -54.58 -26.16 -26.21
N ASN A 477 -53.74 -26.49 -27.19
CA ASN A 477 -52.71 -27.52 -27.01
C ASN A 477 -51.60 -27.06 -26.04
N HIS A 478 -51.44 -27.76 -24.92
CA HIS A 478 -50.35 -27.52 -23.95
C HIS A 478 -50.12 -28.74 -23.05
N CYS A 479 -48.95 -28.77 -22.41
CA CYS A 479 -48.69 -29.62 -21.25
C CYS A 479 -48.98 -28.81 -19.99
N HIS A 480 -49.97 -29.23 -19.20
CA HIS A 480 -50.11 -28.73 -17.84
C HIS A 480 -49.18 -29.54 -16.93
N PHE A 481 -48.18 -28.87 -16.35
CA PHE A 481 -47.15 -29.49 -15.53
C PHE A 481 -47.22 -28.99 -14.09
N GLU A 482 -47.50 -29.89 -13.14
CA GLU A 482 -47.39 -29.57 -11.71
C GLU A 482 -46.22 -30.32 -11.07
N VAL A 483 -45.58 -29.68 -10.10
CA VAL A 483 -44.70 -30.32 -9.13
C VAL A 483 -45.42 -30.30 -7.78
N LYS A 484 -45.50 -31.45 -7.13
CA LYS A 484 -46.01 -31.59 -5.77
C LYS A 484 -44.92 -32.06 -4.83
N ILE A 485 -44.84 -31.40 -3.67
CA ILE A 485 -43.94 -31.76 -2.57
C ILE A 485 -44.84 -32.05 -1.36
N ASN A 486 -44.76 -33.27 -0.83
CA ASN A 486 -45.58 -33.75 0.28
C ASN A 486 -47.09 -33.47 0.08
N GLY A 487 -47.57 -33.69 -1.15
CA GLY A 487 -48.97 -33.48 -1.55
C GLY A 487 -49.38 -32.05 -1.90
N THR A 488 -48.52 -31.05 -1.63
CA THR A 488 -48.81 -29.64 -1.91
C THR A 488 -48.22 -29.23 -3.26
N SER A 489 -49.01 -28.58 -4.12
CA SER A 489 -48.49 -28.01 -5.37
C SER A 489 -47.56 -26.83 -5.08
N VAL A 490 -46.39 -26.82 -5.70
CA VAL A 490 -45.38 -25.76 -5.61
C VAL A 490 -45.09 -25.20 -6.99
N ASN A 491 -44.50 -24.01 -7.06
CA ASN A 491 -44.14 -23.39 -8.34
C ASN A 491 -43.11 -24.26 -9.08
N PRO A 492 -43.44 -24.88 -10.24
CA PRO A 492 -42.52 -25.74 -10.97
C PRO A 492 -41.24 -25.05 -11.42
N LEU A 493 -41.28 -23.74 -11.67
CA LEU A 493 -40.11 -22.97 -12.10
C LEU A 493 -39.00 -22.89 -11.05
N SER A 494 -39.31 -23.17 -9.79
CA SER A 494 -38.30 -23.25 -8.72
C SER A 494 -37.56 -24.57 -8.68
N TYR A 495 -37.96 -25.56 -9.49
CA TYR A 495 -37.41 -26.92 -9.45
C TYR A 495 -36.95 -27.45 -10.83
N LEU A 496 -37.27 -26.74 -11.90
CA LEU A 496 -36.86 -27.08 -13.26
C LEU A 496 -35.46 -26.54 -13.56
N SER A 497 -34.59 -27.41 -14.07
CA SER A 497 -33.21 -27.15 -14.46
C SER A 497 -32.91 -27.57 -15.90
#